data_AF-S7TRK0-F1
#
_entry.id   AF-S7TRK0-F1
#
_cell.length_a   1.000
_cell.length_b   1.000
_cell.length_c   1.000
_cell.angle_alpha   90.00
_cell.angle_beta   90.00
_cell.angle_gamma   90.00
#
_symmetry.space_group_name_H-M   'P 1'
#
loop_
_entity.id
_entity.type
_entity.pdbx_description
1 polymer ?
#
loop_
_entity_poly.entity_id
_entity_poly.type
_entity_poly.pdbx_seq_one_letter_code
_entity_poly.pdbx_strand_id
1 'polypeptide(L)'
;MSVIHTCITGPDNKIEERELTLGKAIRLHCLECLGFSPDEVSRCSHQICPLHPFRFGRDPSHTREMTDEQKAATAARLKAARQTAKIED
;
A
#
# COMPACT_ATOMS: atom_id res chain seq x y z
N MET A 1 -6.00 12.32 4.26
CA MET A 1 -5.03 13.04 5.10
C MET A 1 -3.73 12.24 5.13
N SER A 2 -2.63 12.92 4.92
CA SER A 2 -1.26 12.41 5.05
C SER A 2 -0.53 13.27 6.08
N VAL A 3 0.51 12.70 6.69
CA VAL A 3 1.40 13.38 7.63
C VAL A 3 2.85 13.03 7.30
N ILE A 4 3.77 13.94 7.54
CA ILE A 4 5.21 13.67 7.42
C ILE A 4 5.67 13.05 8.74
N HIS A 5 6.35 11.91 8.67
CA HIS A 5 6.87 11.21 9.84
C HIS A 5 8.23 10.58 9.55
N THR A 6 9.13 10.68 10.53
CA THR A 6 10.45 10.02 10.51
C THR A 6 10.29 8.55 10.84
N CYS A 7 10.73 7.66 9.96
CA CYS A 7 10.54 6.22 10.13
C CYS A 7 11.76 5.42 9.62
N ILE A 8 11.85 4.17 10.07
CA ILE A 8 12.87 3.24 9.59
C ILE A 8 12.41 2.67 8.24
N THR A 9 13.33 2.67 7.29
CA THR A 9 13.07 2.38 5.88
C THR A 9 14.07 1.37 5.36
N GLY A 10 13.75 0.08 5.55
CA GLY A 10 14.54 -1.02 5.00
C GLY A 10 15.36 -1.79 6.04
N PRO A 11 15.90 -2.95 5.63
CA PRO A 11 16.66 -3.85 6.51
C PRO A 11 17.98 -3.25 7.01
N ASP A 12 18.47 -2.21 6.32
CA ASP A 12 19.63 -1.38 6.65
C ASP A 12 19.36 -0.37 7.78
N ASN A 13 18.16 -0.37 8.37
CA ASN A 13 17.74 0.51 9.46
C ASN A 13 17.90 2.01 9.15
N LYS A 14 17.79 2.39 7.88
CA LYS A 14 17.89 3.80 7.46
C LYS A 14 16.72 4.60 8.01
N ILE A 15 17.02 5.74 8.64
CA ILE A 15 16.04 6.66 9.21
C ILE A 15 15.82 7.82 8.24
N GLU A 16 14.59 8.02 7.77
CA GLU A 16 14.25 9.14 6.88
C GLU A 16 12.81 9.63 7.06
N GLU A 17 12.53 10.85 6.62
CA GLU A 17 11.20 11.44 6.63
C GLU A 17 10.37 10.97 5.42
N ARG A 18 9.16 10.50 5.68
CA ARG A 18 8.23 10.03 4.64
C ARG A 18 6.85 10.65 4.83
N GLU A 19 6.20 10.96 3.72
CA GLU A 19 4.77 11.29 3.74
C GLU A 19 3.94 10.00 3.84
N LEU A 20 3.34 9.79 5.01
CA LEU A 20 2.56 8.61 5.34
C LEU A 20 1.07 8.92 5.36
N THR A 21 0.32 8.07 4.67
CA THR A 21 -1.11 7.87 4.93
C THR A 21 -1.29 6.75 5.94
N LEU A 22 -2.48 6.62 6.52
CA LEU A 22 -2.78 5.55 7.50
C LEU A 22 -2.39 4.16 6.97
N GLY A 23 -2.79 3.83 5.74
CA GLY A 23 -2.45 2.55 5.10
C GLY A 23 -0.95 2.37 4.85
N LYS A 24 -0.24 3.43 4.41
CA LYS A 24 1.22 3.37 4.22
C LYS A 24 1.95 3.14 5.55
N ALA A 25 1.52 3.82 6.62
CA ALA A 25 2.11 3.68 7.95
C ALA A 25 1.96 2.25 8.49
N ILE A 26 0.75 1.68 8.41
CA ILE A 26 0.50 0.30 8.84
C ILE A 26 1.34 -0.69 8.03
N ARG A 27 1.40 -0.52 6.71
CA ARG A 27 2.20 -1.38 5.84
C ARG A 27 3.68 -1.34 6.20
N LEU A 28 4.22 -0.14 6.45
CA LEU A 28 5.61 0.06 6.84
C LEU A 28 5.91 -0.62 8.17
N HIS A 29 5.03 -0.46 9.16
CA HIS A 29 5.16 -1.14 10.45
C HIS A 29 5.16 -2.67 10.30
N CYS A 30 4.30 -3.22 9.45
CA CYS A 30 4.30 -4.66 9.19
C CYS A 30 5.60 -5.12 8.50
N LEU A 31 6.16 -4.31 7.59
CA LEU A 31 7.46 -4.60 6.99
C LEU A 31 8.56 -4.62 8.05
N GLU A 32 8.64 -3.58 8.87
CA GLU A 32 9.61 -3.49 9.96
C GLU A 32 9.52 -4.68 10.94
N CYS A 33 8.31 -5.04 11.37
CA CYS A 33 8.05 -6.17 12.27
C CYS A 33 8.52 -7.53 11.71
N LEU A 34 8.52 -7.68 10.38
CA LEU A 34 8.88 -8.93 9.68
C LEU A 34 10.20 -8.80 8.89
N GLY A 35 11.11 -7.94 9.36
CA GLY A 35 12.47 -7.84 8.82
C GLY A 35 12.54 -7.26 7.40
N PHE A 36 11.61 -6.37 7.07
CA PHE A 36 11.44 -5.75 5.75
C PHE A 36 11.22 -6.74 4.60
N SER A 37 10.73 -7.96 4.90
CA SER A 37 10.37 -8.96 3.89
C SER A 37 8.89 -8.89 3.52
N PRO A 38 8.53 -8.52 2.28
CA PRO A 38 7.13 -8.48 1.84
C PRO A 38 6.47 -9.86 1.87
N ASP A 39 7.21 -10.92 1.55
CA ASP A 39 6.76 -12.31 1.57
C ASP A 39 6.37 -12.75 2.99
N GLU A 40 7.18 -12.40 3.98
CA GLU A 40 6.88 -12.73 5.38
C GLU A 40 5.62 -12.00 5.86
N VAL A 41 5.36 -10.77 5.41
CA VAL A 41 4.10 -10.07 5.74
C VAL A 41 2.89 -10.78 5.17
N SER A 42 3.03 -11.39 3.99
CA SER A 42 1.95 -12.21 3.41
C SER A 42 1.71 -13.49 4.21
N ARG A 43 2.79 -14.10 4.72
CA ARG A 43 2.81 -15.38 5.47
C ARG A 43 2.66 -15.22 6.98
N CYS A 44 2.55 -14.00 7.48
CA CYS A 44 2.40 -13.72 8.90
C CYS A 44 1.23 -14.50 9.51
N SER A 45 1.53 -15.38 10.46
CA SER A 45 0.56 -16.25 11.14
C SER A 45 -0.03 -15.63 12.42
N HIS A 46 0.41 -14.42 12.79
CA HIS A 46 0.04 -13.76 14.04
C HIS A 46 -1.36 -13.12 13.98
N GLN A 47 -2.40 -13.95 13.89
CA GLN A 47 -3.79 -13.51 13.64
C GLN A 47 -4.40 -12.65 14.75
N ILE A 48 -3.88 -12.75 15.98
CA ILE A 48 -4.34 -11.94 17.13
C ILE A 48 -3.82 -10.50 17.04
N CYS A 49 -2.85 -10.21 16.16
CA CYS A 49 -2.34 -8.86 15.97
C CYS A 49 -3.47 -7.94 15.46
N PRO A 50 -3.76 -6.80 16.14
CA PRO A 50 -4.82 -5.89 15.73
C PRO A 50 -4.58 -5.26 14.35
N LEU A 51 -3.32 -5.23 13.89
CA LEU A 51 -2.95 -4.73 12.56
C LEU A 51 -3.01 -5.81 11.46
N HIS A 52 -3.20 -7.09 11.82
CA HIS A 52 -3.20 -8.19 10.85
C HIS A 52 -4.20 -8.01 9.70
N PRO A 53 -5.45 -7.53 9.92
CA PRO A 53 -6.40 -7.26 8.83
C PRO A 53 -5.96 -6.13 7.89
N PHE A 54 -5.11 -5.22 8.37
CA PHE A 54 -4.70 -4.00 7.68
C PHE A 54 -3.27 -4.06 7.12
N ARG A 55 -2.58 -5.20 7.29
CA ARG A 55 -1.14 -5.37 7.01
C ARG A 55 -0.70 -5.06 5.57
N PHE A 56 -1.64 -5.04 4.63
CA PHE A 56 -1.40 -4.68 3.24
C PHE A 56 -1.62 -3.18 2.95
N GLY A 57 -1.84 -2.37 3.98
CA GLY A 57 -2.07 -0.93 3.85
C GLY A 57 -3.41 -0.56 3.21
N ARG A 58 -4.36 -1.51 3.21
CA ARG A 58 -5.73 -1.31 2.77
C ARG A 58 -6.67 -1.76 3.88
N ASP A 59 -7.70 -0.96 4.10
CA ASP A 59 -8.79 -1.31 5.00
C ASP A 59 -9.73 -2.29 4.29
N PRO A 60 -9.92 -3.52 4.81
CA PRO A 60 -10.82 -4.51 4.22
C PRO A 60 -12.28 -4.06 4.19
N SER A 61 -12.70 -3.19 5.12
CA SER A 61 -14.07 -2.65 5.16
C SER A 61 -14.34 -1.63 4.05
N HIS A 62 -13.29 -1.03 3.49
CA HIS A 62 -13.39 -0.06 2.40
C HIS A 62 -13.26 -0.71 1.01
N THR A 63 -13.80 -1.91 0.85
CA THR A 63 -13.94 -2.55 -0.46
C THR A 63 -15.19 -2.00 -1.14
N ARG A 64 -15.02 -1.20 -2.19
CA ARG A 64 -16.13 -0.76 -3.04
C ARG A 64 -16.39 -1.80 -4.12
N GLU A 65 -17.59 -2.34 -4.16
CA GLU A 65 -18.07 -3.08 -5.32
C GLU A 65 -18.26 -2.09 -6.49
N MET A 66 -17.71 -2.43 -7.65
CA MET A 66 -17.84 -1.61 -8.86
C MET A 66 -18.76 -2.32 -9.84
N THR A 67 -19.63 -1.57 -10.52
CA THR A 67 -20.40 -2.12 -11.65
C THR A 67 -19.47 -2.40 -12.82
N ASP A 68 -19.90 -3.24 -13.75
CA ASP A 68 -19.08 -3.59 -14.90
C ASP A 68 -18.84 -2.39 -15.83
N GLU A 69 -19.79 -1.44 -15.92
CA GLU A 69 -19.55 -0.19 -16.65
C GLU A 69 -18.49 0.68 -15.97
N GLN A 70 -18.52 0.77 -14.63
CA GLN A 70 -17.51 1.53 -13.88
C GLN A 70 -16.12 0.91 -14.01
N LYS A 71 -16.02 -0.43 -14.00
CA LYS A 71 -14.75 -1.13 -14.24
C LYS A 71 -14.22 -0.85 -15.64
N ALA A 72 -15.08 -0.94 -16.67
CA ALA A 72 -14.71 -0.66 -18.06
C ALA A 72 -14.24 0.80 -18.24
N ALA A 73 -14.95 1.76 -17.66
CA ALA A 73 -14.58 3.17 -17.72
C ALA A 73 -13.22 3.43 -17.05
N THR A 74 -12.96 2.78 -15.91
CA THR A 74 -11.68 2.92 -15.18
C THR A 74 -10.54 2.28 -15.97
N ALA A 75 -10.77 1.11 -16.59
CA ALA A 75 -9.81 0.45 -17.47
C ALA A 75 -9.48 1.30 -18.71
N ALA A 76 -10.49 1.92 -19.33
CA ALA A 76 -10.30 2.81 -20.47
C ALA A 76 -9.47 4.05 -20.10
N ARG A 77 -9.75 4.70 -18.96
CA ARG A 77 -8.94 5.82 -18.44
C ARG A 77 -7.49 5.42 -18.21
N LEU A 78 -7.25 4.26 -17.60
CA LEU A 78 -5.90 3.75 -17.36
C LEU A 78 -5.15 3.48 -18.67
N LYS A 79 -5.83 2.92 -19.69
CA LYS A 79 -5.25 2.68 -21.01
C LYS A 79 -4.87 3.99 -21.70
N ALA A 80 -5.74 5.00 -21.65
CA ALA A 80 -5.46 6.32 -22.21
C ALA A 80 -4.26 7.00 -21.53
N ALA A 81 -4.21 6.99 -20.18
CA ALA A 81 -3.09 7.55 -19.43
C ALA A 81 -1.75 6.85 -19.74
N ARG A 82 -1.76 5.54 -19.99
CA ARG A 82 -0.57 4.78 -20.42
C ARG A 82 -0.15 5.10 -21.85
N GLN A 83 -1.07 5.54 -22.71
CA GLN A 83 -0.76 5.92 -24.08
C GLN A 83 -0.18 7.34 -24.12
N THR A 84 -0.73 8.29 -23.38
CA THR A 84 -0.17 9.64 -23.27
C THR A 84 1.25 9.62 -22.72
N ALA A 85 1.49 8.84 -21.65
CA ALA A 85 2.83 8.66 -21.09
C ALA A 85 3.84 7.97 -22.04
N LYS A 86 3.40 7.36 -23.15
CA LYS A 86 4.25 6.79 -24.20
C LYS A 86 4.41 7.71 -25.42
N ILE A 87 3.59 8.74 -25.52
CA ILE A 87 3.68 9.76 -26.58
C ILE A 87 4.58 10.91 -26.13
N GLU A 88 4.75 11.08 -24.81
CA GLU A 88 5.59 12.11 -24.18
C GLU A 88 7.03 11.64 -23.86
N ASP A 89 7.39 10.41 -24.25
CA ASP A 89 8.77 9.85 -24.27
C ASP A 89 9.25 9.77 -25.73
#